data_AF-A0A137P4E1-F1
#
_entry.id   AF-A0A137P4E1-F1
#
_cell.length_a   1.000
_cell.length_b   1.000
_cell.length_c   1.000
_cell.angle_alpha   90.00
_cell.angle_beta   90.00
_cell.angle_gamma   90.00
#
_symmetry.space_group_name_H-M   'P 1'
#
loop_
_entity.id
_entity.type
_entity.pdbx_description
1 polymer ?
#
loop_
_entity_poly.entity_id
_entity_poly.type
_entity_poly.pdbx_seq_one_letter_code
_entity_poly.pdbx_strand_id
1 'polypeptide(L)'
;MSLSHSNQAQNPQTGQVVPPPRIVGGYDVSPAFKYPAFVSIQYKGKHDCGGTLWNDNTVITAAHCSQNPVSVSTVKVHRHDLSKTDKQEGGKTYSVVKKIVHPNYKDTDSGYDVAIWKLNTTQGYRTNVELDDGRYGNVDDTLLTAIGWGSTGNGPATSILQEVKVPVYNFEQCKKDYAQAGIYMTNWNTQLCAGYPKVRRIPAKGILEALYSLVNIISKYW
;
A
#
# COMPACT_ATOMS: atom_id res chain seq x y z
N MET A 1 -30.52 -15.94 -9.96
CA MET A 1 -29.74 -14.93 -10.71
C MET A 1 -29.49 -13.75 -9.80
N SER A 2 -28.27 -13.56 -9.30
CA SER A 2 -27.81 -12.30 -8.71
C SER A 2 -26.30 -12.29 -8.76
N LEU A 3 -25.75 -11.43 -9.62
CA LEU A 3 -24.32 -11.23 -9.82
C LEU A 3 -23.84 -10.19 -8.80
N SER A 4 -23.08 -10.63 -7.80
CA SER A 4 -22.35 -9.74 -6.90
C SER A 4 -21.14 -9.15 -7.66
N HIS A 5 -21.36 -8.03 -8.33
CA HIS A 5 -20.28 -7.20 -8.87
C HIS A 5 -19.56 -6.51 -7.72
N SER A 6 -18.35 -6.96 -7.39
CA SER A 6 -17.41 -6.22 -6.58
C SER A 6 -16.98 -4.98 -7.36
N ASN A 7 -17.44 -3.80 -6.93
CA ASN A 7 -17.01 -2.51 -7.48
C ASN A 7 -15.51 -2.32 -7.23
N GLN A 8 -14.69 -2.67 -8.23
CA GLN A 8 -13.29 -2.29 -8.25
C GLN A 8 -13.21 -0.80 -8.58
N ALA A 9 -12.31 -0.07 -7.91
CA ALA A 9 -12.05 1.32 -8.24
C ALA A 9 -11.45 1.39 -9.66
N GLN A 10 -12.13 2.09 -10.56
CA GLN A 10 -11.69 2.32 -11.93
C GLN A 10 -11.11 3.73 -12.03
N ASN A 11 -10.00 3.89 -12.74
CA ASN A 11 -9.52 5.21 -13.11
C ASN A 11 -10.57 5.91 -14.00
N PRO A 12 -11.12 7.06 -13.61
CA PRO A 12 -12.19 7.73 -14.36
C PRO A 12 -11.73 8.32 -15.71
N GLN A 13 -10.42 8.34 -16.01
CA GLN A 13 -9.86 8.82 -17.27
C GLN A 13 -9.46 7.69 -18.22
N THR A 14 -8.98 6.56 -17.71
CA THR A 14 -8.44 5.46 -18.52
C THR A 14 -9.28 4.19 -18.49
N GLY A 15 -10.27 4.09 -17.59
CA GLY A 15 -11.09 2.89 -17.40
C GLY A 15 -10.31 1.68 -16.86
N GLN A 16 -9.02 1.84 -16.56
CA GLN A 16 -8.19 0.78 -16.01
C GLN A 16 -8.64 0.44 -14.59
N VAL A 17 -8.77 -0.86 -14.35
CA VAL A 17 -9.12 -1.44 -13.06
C VAL A 17 -7.86 -1.42 -12.19
N VAL A 18 -7.90 -0.69 -11.07
CA VAL A 18 -6.82 -0.72 -10.09
C VAL A 18 -6.86 -2.09 -9.39
N PRO A 19 -5.81 -2.93 -9.48
CA PRO A 19 -5.80 -4.20 -8.79
C PRO A 19 -5.95 -3.98 -7.28
N PRO A 20 -6.77 -4.76 -6.56
CA PRO A 20 -6.84 -4.65 -5.11
C PRO A 20 -5.46 -4.95 -4.50
N PRO A 21 -5.07 -4.29 -3.40
CA PRO A 21 -3.79 -4.56 -2.75
C PRO A 21 -3.69 -6.05 -2.40
N ARG A 22 -2.54 -6.67 -2.71
CA ARG A 22 -2.28 -8.09 -2.47
C ARG A 22 -1.03 -8.32 -1.64
N ILE A 23 -1.04 -9.36 -0.80
CA ILE A 23 0.10 -9.89 -0.03
C ILE A 23 0.28 -11.37 -0.43
N VAL A 24 0.64 -11.61 -1.70
CA VAL A 24 0.71 -12.97 -2.25
C VAL A 24 1.86 -13.75 -1.61
N GLY A 25 1.56 -14.92 -1.04
CA GLY A 25 2.54 -15.71 -0.30
C GLY A 25 2.89 -15.18 1.09
N GLY A 26 2.13 -14.21 1.59
CA GLY A 26 2.26 -13.73 2.97
C GLY A 26 1.69 -14.66 4.02
N TYR A 27 2.01 -14.36 5.26
CA TYR A 27 1.55 -15.05 6.45
C TYR A 27 1.14 -14.05 7.54
N ASP A 28 0.35 -14.50 8.50
CA ASP A 28 -0.13 -13.69 9.62
C ASP A 28 1.05 -13.04 10.37
N VAL A 29 0.94 -11.74 10.61
CA VAL A 29 1.91 -11.01 11.44
C VAL A 29 1.87 -11.56 12.86
N SER A 30 3.02 -12.07 13.32
CA SER A 30 3.19 -12.56 14.69
C SER A 30 4.47 -11.97 15.30
N PRO A 31 4.43 -11.46 16.56
CA PRO A 31 3.23 -11.30 17.38
C PRO A 31 2.30 -10.20 16.83
N ALA A 32 1.04 -10.19 17.30
CA ALA A 32 0.11 -9.09 17.00
C ALA A 32 0.74 -7.74 17.37
N PHE A 33 0.42 -6.70 16.58
CA PHE A 33 0.94 -5.33 16.76
C PHE A 33 2.45 -5.15 16.54
N LYS A 34 3.15 -6.10 15.90
CA LYS A 34 4.56 -5.97 15.48
C LYS A 34 4.87 -4.70 14.68
N TYR A 35 3.90 -4.20 13.91
CA TYR A 35 4.02 -2.99 13.06
C TYR A 35 3.10 -1.86 13.54
N PRO A 36 3.41 -1.20 14.67
CA PRO A 36 2.53 -0.20 15.27
C PRO A 36 2.29 1.03 14.38
N ALA A 37 3.20 1.30 13.44
CA ALA A 37 3.11 2.42 12.51
C ALA A 37 2.18 2.15 11.33
N PHE A 38 1.86 0.90 11.04
CA PHE A 38 1.01 0.59 9.90
C PHE A 38 -0.45 0.89 10.25
N VAL A 39 -1.10 1.67 9.40
CA VAL A 39 -2.46 2.14 9.63
C VAL A 39 -3.42 1.68 8.56
N SER A 40 -4.68 1.56 8.95
CA SER A 40 -5.77 1.21 8.05
C SER A 40 -6.50 2.49 7.65
N ILE A 41 -6.33 2.92 6.40
CA ILE A 41 -7.08 4.04 5.81
C ILE A 41 -8.46 3.52 5.43
N GLN A 42 -9.50 4.25 5.85
CA GLN A 42 -10.88 3.88 5.64
C GLN A 42 -11.59 4.85 4.70
N TYR A 43 -12.48 4.29 3.87
CA TYR A 43 -13.53 5.03 3.15
C TYR A 43 -14.89 4.55 3.65
N LYS A 44 -15.71 5.49 4.16
CA LYS A 44 -17.04 5.19 4.74
C LYS A 44 -17.00 4.03 5.76
N GLY A 45 -15.95 4.00 6.58
CA GLY A 45 -15.76 3.00 7.64
C GLY A 45 -15.30 1.60 7.18
N LYS A 46 -14.93 1.44 5.91
CA LYS A 46 -14.35 0.21 5.36
C LYS A 46 -12.90 0.42 4.98
N HIS A 47 -12.07 -0.62 5.14
CA HIS A 47 -10.68 -0.58 4.69
C HIS A 47 -10.59 -0.37 3.19
N ASP A 48 -9.72 0.57 2.82
CA ASP A 48 -9.53 1.02 1.45
C ASP A 48 -8.04 0.96 1.09
N CYS A 49 -7.18 1.51 1.96
CA CYS A 49 -5.74 1.56 1.75
C CYS A 49 -4.94 1.32 3.05
N GLY A 50 -3.65 1.03 2.87
CA GLY A 50 -2.66 1.11 3.93
C GLY A 50 -2.00 2.49 4.02
N GLY A 51 -1.29 2.73 5.11
CA GLY A 51 -0.44 3.90 5.28
C GLY A 51 0.53 3.71 6.44
N THR A 52 1.42 4.68 6.60
CA THR A 52 2.41 4.70 7.66
C THR A 52 2.21 5.94 8.52
N LEU A 53 1.95 5.75 9.81
CA LEU A 53 1.97 6.83 10.79
C LEU A 53 3.42 7.24 11.02
N TRP A 54 3.79 8.40 10.48
CA TRP A 54 5.15 8.92 10.60
C TRP A 54 5.36 9.63 11.94
N ASN A 55 4.32 10.31 12.41
CA ASN A 55 4.27 10.93 13.73
C ASN A 55 2.81 11.03 14.19
N ASP A 56 2.60 11.65 15.35
CA ASP A 56 1.34 11.74 16.08
C ASP A 56 0.09 12.07 15.23
N ASN A 57 0.25 12.90 14.21
CA ASN A 57 -0.87 13.37 13.40
C ASN A 57 -0.61 13.31 11.89
N THR A 58 0.45 12.62 11.46
CA THR A 58 0.86 12.59 10.05
C THR A 58 0.96 11.16 9.55
N VAL A 59 0.16 10.85 8.53
CA VAL A 59 0.20 9.58 7.80
C VAL A 59 0.80 9.81 6.42
N ILE A 60 1.72 8.95 6.01
CA ILE A 60 2.24 8.89 4.65
C ILE A 60 1.56 7.69 3.96
N THR A 61 1.06 7.91 2.75
CA THR A 61 0.32 6.92 1.96
C THR A 61 0.46 7.23 0.46
N ALA A 62 -0.24 6.49 -0.40
CA ALA A 62 -0.26 6.73 -1.83
C ALA A 62 -1.12 7.96 -2.19
N ALA A 63 -0.77 8.64 -3.27
CA ALA A 63 -1.63 9.66 -3.85
C ALA A 63 -2.94 9.07 -4.35
N HIS A 64 -2.91 7.88 -4.97
CA HIS A 64 -4.12 7.22 -5.47
C HIS A 64 -5.13 6.89 -4.36
N CYS A 65 -4.69 6.71 -3.11
CA CYS A 65 -5.56 6.51 -1.94
C CYS A 65 -6.33 7.79 -1.55
N SER A 66 -5.97 8.94 -2.12
CA SER A 66 -6.50 10.26 -1.76
C SER A 66 -7.70 10.70 -2.62
N GLN A 67 -8.21 9.85 -3.51
CA GLN A 67 -9.33 10.18 -4.40
C GLN A 67 -10.66 10.44 -3.65
N ASN A 68 -10.86 9.76 -2.51
CA ASN A 68 -12.06 9.93 -1.71
C ASN A 68 -12.05 11.28 -0.94
N PRO A 69 -13.19 11.95 -0.71
CA PRO A 69 -13.23 13.20 0.05
C PRO A 69 -12.78 13.05 1.52
N VAL A 70 -12.26 14.13 2.11
CA VAL A 70 -11.82 14.17 3.52
C VAL A 70 -12.96 13.80 4.48
N SER A 71 -14.18 14.29 4.24
CA SER A 71 -15.36 14.10 5.10
C SER A 71 -15.78 12.63 5.30
N VAL A 72 -15.33 11.73 4.42
CA VAL A 72 -15.66 10.30 4.44
C VAL A 72 -14.44 9.42 4.66
N SER A 73 -13.29 10.02 4.97
CA SER A 73 -12.04 9.32 5.23
C SER A 73 -11.66 9.37 6.71
N THR A 74 -11.29 8.21 7.24
CA THR A 74 -10.74 8.07 8.59
C THR A 74 -9.51 7.17 8.57
N VAL A 75 -8.70 7.24 9.62
CA VAL A 75 -7.51 6.40 9.79
C VAL A 75 -7.63 5.64 11.10
N LYS A 76 -7.49 4.32 11.04
CA LYS A 76 -7.41 3.46 12.22
C LYS A 76 -5.95 3.12 12.53
N VAL A 77 -5.53 3.37 13.77
CA VAL A 77 -4.18 3.08 14.28
C VAL A 77 -4.23 1.91 15.26
N HIS A 78 -3.07 1.27 15.47
CA HIS A 78 -2.91 0.13 16.38
C HIS A 78 -3.94 -0.99 16.11
N ARG A 79 -3.91 -1.50 14.88
CA ARG A 79 -4.83 -2.54 14.39
C ARG A 79 -4.05 -3.78 13.98
N HIS A 80 -4.63 -4.95 14.22
CA HIS A 80 -4.09 -6.23 13.74
C HIS A 80 -5.17 -7.03 13.02
N ASP A 81 -6.35 -7.19 13.61
CA ASP A 81 -7.52 -7.85 13.02
C ASP A 81 -8.65 -6.85 12.79
N LEU A 82 -8.90 -6.50 11.52
CA LEU A 82 -9.93 -5.54 11.11
C LEU A 82 -11.37 -6.01 11.37
N SER A 83 -11.58 -7.28 11.68
CA SER A 83 -12.90 -7.77 12.11
C SER A 83 -13.25 -7.35 13.56
N LYS A 84 -12.23 -7.01 14.36
CA LYS A 84 -12.41 -6.56 15.73
C LYS A 84 -12.72 -5.07 15.81
N THR A 85 -13.38 -4.67 16.88
CA THR A 85 -13.59 -3.26 17.22
C THR A 85 -12.31 -2.62 17.74
N ASP A 86 -12.22 -1.29 17.66
CA ASP A 86 -11.09 -0.54 18.21
C ASP A 86 -10.86 -0.86 19.70
N LYS A 87 -11.95 -0.99 20.49
CA LYS A 87 -11.89 -1.33 21.92
C LYS A 87 -11.24 -2.69 22.19
N GLN A 88 -11.50 -3.69 21.34
CA GLN A 88 -10.96 -5.04 21.53
C GLN A 88 -9.46 -5.12 21.26
N GLU A 89 -8.91 -4.22 20.45
CA GLU A 89 -7.49 -4.18 20.10
C GLU A 89 -6.74 -3.00 20.75
N GLY A 90 -7.42 -2.15 21.53
CA GLY A 90 -6.83 -0.90 22.02
C GLY A 90 -6.54 0.12 20.90
N GLY A 91 -7.15 -0.05 19.73
CA GLY A 91 -7.01 0.81 18.57
C GLY A 91 -7.72 2.15 18.74
N LYS A 92 -7.45 3.08 17.83
CA LYS A 92 -8.14 4.37 17.73
C LYS A 92 -8.46 4.71 16.29
N THR A 93 -9.60 5.37 16.07
CA THR A 93 -9.98 5.95 14.77
C THR A 93 -9.86 7.46 14.84
N TYR A 94 -9.12 8.06 13.90
CA TYR A 94 -8.99 9.51 13.75
C TYR A 94 -9.64 9.99 12.45
N SER A 95 -10.32 11.14 12.52
CA SER A 95 -10.78 11.86 11.33
C SER A 95 -9.60 12.50 10.60
N VAL A 96 -9.70 12.59 9.28
CA VAL A 96 -8.72 13.29 8.43
C VAL A 96 -9.10 14.77 8.38
N VAL A 97 -8.11 15.67 8.47
CA VAL A 97 -8.33 17.13 8.33
C VAL A 97 -7.78 17.68 7.01
N LYS A 98 -6.75 17.04 6.45
CA LYS A 98 -6.13 17.47 5.19
C LYS A 98 -5.49 16.29 4.49
N LYS A 99 -5.60 16.27 3.16
CA LYS A 99 -4.84 15.40 2.26
C LYS A 99 -3.97 16.29 1.39
N ILE A 100 -2.68 16.00 1.33
CA ILE A 100 -1.69 16.74 0.56
C ILE A 100 -1.10 15.74 -0.43
N VAL A 101 -1.59 15.79 -1.67
CA VAL A 101 -1.10 14.95 -2.76
C VAL A 101 0.15 15.60 -3.37
N HIS A 102 1.12 14.80 -3.77
CA HIS A 102 2.31 15.32 -4.46
C HIS A 102 1.90 16.11 -5.72
N PRO A 103 2.43 17.34 -5.94
CA PRO A 103 1.95 18.22 -7.00
C PRO A 103 2.13 17.66 -8.42
N ASN A 104 3.10 16.76 -8.61
CA ASN A 104 3.37 16.11 -9.91
C ASN A 104 2.59 14.80 -10.13
N TYR A 105 1.82 14.32 -9.15
CA TYR A 105 1.00 13.12 -9.33
C TYR A 105 -0.16 13.41 -10.29
N LYS A 106 -0.34 12.55 -11.29
CA LYS A 106 -1.47 12.62 -12.24
C LYS A 106 -2.30 11.34 -12.22
N ASP A 107 -1.62 10.21 -12.26
CA ASP A 107 -2.16 8.86 -12.20
C ASP A 107 -1.08 7.88 -11.70
N THR A 108 -1.43 6.61 -11.52
CA THR A 108 -0.52 5.56 -11.04
C THR A 108 0.68 5.31 -11.96
N ASP A 109 0.55 5.59 -13.25
CA ASP A 109 1.57 5.29 -14.26
C ASP A 109 2.56 6.45 -14.44
N SER A 110 2.17 7.64 -13.97
CA SER A 110 2.95 8.89 -14.00
C SER A 110 4.01 9.01 -12.90
N GLY A 111 3.99 8.11 -11.92
CA GLY A 111 4.86 8.19 -10.75
C GLY A 111 4.40 9.26 -9.74
N TYR A 112 5.30 9.63 -8.83
CA TYR A 112 5.01 10.55 -7.71
C TYR A 112 3.77 10.15 -6.88
N ASP A 113 3.47 8.85 -6.78
CA ASP A 113 2.28 8.32 -6.10
C ASP A 113 2.45 8.33 -4.58
N VAL A 114 2.51 9.54 -4.01
CA VAL A 114 2.69 9.78 -2.59
C VAL A 114 1.80 10.92 -2.11
N ALA A 115 1.23 10.77 -0.92
CA ALA A 115 0.46 11.78 -0.25
C ALA A 115 0.70 11.78 1.26
N ILE A 116 0.50 12.96 1.86
CA ILE A 116 0.54 13.17 3.30
C ILE A 116 -0.87 13.48 3.78
N TRP A 117 -1.34 12.73 4.77
CA TRP A 117 -2.61 12.98 5.44
C TRP A 117 -2.36 13.53 6.83
N LYS A 118 -3.08 14.60 7.18
CA LYS A 118 -3.11 15.16 8.53
C LYS A 118 -4.34 14.68 9.26
N LEU A 119 -4.16 14.22 10.49
CA LEU A 119 -5.20 13.67 11.36
C LEU A 119 -5.67 14.71 12.38
N ASN A 120 -6.94 14.64 12.77
CA ASN A 120 -7.50 15.46 13.83
C ASN A 120 -7.11 14.90 15.21
N THR A 121 -5.85 15.09 15.63
CA THR A 121 -5.40 14.72 16.97
C THR A 121 -4.26 15.62 17.46
N THR A 122 -4.28 15.93 18.76
CA THR A 122 -3.26 16.73 19.46
C THR A 122 -2.25 15.86 20.22
N GLN A 123 -2.60 14.59 20.47
CA GLN A 123 -1.74 13.58 21.10
C GLN A 123 -1.94 12.27 20.35
N GLY A 124 -0.93 11.89 19.57
CA GLY A 124 -1.04 10.76 18.65
C GLY A 124 -0.42 9.49 19.17
N TYR A 125 -0.50 8.47 18.32
CA TYR A 125 0.20 7.22 18.51
C TYR A 125 1.62 7.41 17.93
N ARG A 126 2.63 7.67 18.78
CA ARG A 126 4.02 7.88 18.35
C ARG A 126 4.57 6.57 17.81
N THR A 127 5.16 6.59 16.62
CA THR A 127 5.89 5.45 16.08
C THR A 127 7.24 5.90 15.55
N ASN A 128 8.29 5.16 15.90
CA ASN A 128 9.65 5.45 15.46
C ASN A 128 9.85 4.85 14.05
N VAL A 129 9.27 5.51 13.05
CA VAL A 129 9.54 5.20 11.64
C VAL A 129 10.54 6.20 11.11
N GLU A 130 11.66 5.69 10.61
CA GLU A 130 12.63 6.47 9.84
C GLU A 130 12.27 6.40 8.36
N LEU A 131 12.40 7.54 7.68
CA LEU A 131 12.29 7.56 6.22
C LEU A 131 13.62 7.03 5.65
N ASP A 132 13.54 6.28 4.57
CA ASP A 132 14.73 5.87 3.83
C ASP A 132 15.44 7.15 3.32
N ASP A 133 16.74 7.09 3.02
CA ASP A 133 17.42 8.13 2.26
C ASP A 133 17.59 7.73 0.77
N GLY A 134 16.93 6.62 0.42
CA GLY A 134 16.87 6.05 -0.92
C GLY A 134 17.92 4.95 -1.13
N ARG A 135 18.62 4.50 -0.09
CA ARG A 135 19.65 3.45 -0.19
C ARG A 135 19.05 2.07 -0.39
N TYR A 136 17.96 1.75 0.32
CA TYR A 136 17.42 0.39 0.31
C TYR A 136 16.79 0.03 -1.03
N GLY A 137 16.24 0.99 -1.75
CA GLY A 137 15.64 0.78 -3.07
C GLY A 137 16.63 0.59 -4.23
N ASN A 138 17.94 0.82 -4.03
CA ASN A 138 18.92 0.77 -5.12
C ASN A 138 19.82 -0.48 -5.09
N VAL A 139 19.58 -1.39 -4.14
CA VAL A 139 20.42 -2.58 -3.95
C VAL A 139 19.57 -3.82 -4.25
N ASP A 140 19.80 -4.40 -5.43
CA ASP A 140 19.18 -5.65 -5.86
C ASP A 140 19.27 -6.73 -4.78
N ASP A 141 18.24 -7.58 -4.71
CA ASP A 141 18.10 -8.68 -3.75
C ASP A 141 18.00 -8.28 -2.27
N THR A 142 18.02 -6.99 -1.94
CA THR A 142 17.72 -6.51 -0.58
C THR A 142 16.32 -6.96 -0.17
N LEU A 143 16.22 -7.73 0.92
CA LEU A 143 14.93 -8.25 1.39
C LEU A 143 14.14 -7.18 2.14
N LEU A 144 13.03 -6.79 1.55
CA LEU A 144 12.03 -5.88 2.09
C LEU A 144 10.87 -6.66 2.71
N THR A 145 10.11 -6.00 3.58
CA THR A 145 8.87 -6.55 4.11
C THR A 145 7.68 -5.73 3.61
N ALA A 146 6.78 -6.37 2.88
CA ALA A 146 5.48 -5.80 2.57
C ALA A 146 4.45 -6.25 3.62
N ILE A 147 3.61 -5.32 4.06
CA ILE A 147 2.58 -5.53 5.09
C ILE A 147 1.23 -5.02 4.60
N GLY A 148 0.15 -5.70 4.99
CA GLY A 148 -1.18 -5.27 4.59
C GLY A 148 -2.31 -6.22 4.96
N TRP A 149 -3.53 -5.72 4.80
CA TRP A 149 -4.78 -6.51 4.85
C TRP A 149 -5.30 -6.85 3.44
N GLY A 150 -4.42 -6.81 2.45
CA GLY A 150 -4.72 -7.13 1.06
C GLY A 150 -4.99 -8.62 0.82
N SER A 151 -5.46 -8.98 -0.37
CA SER A 151 -5.70 -10.38 -0.76
C SER A 151 -4.38 -11.16 -0.85
N THR A 152 -4.31 -12.39 -0.32
CA THR A 152 -3.10 -13.22 -0.37
C THR A 152 -2.94 -14.04 -1.67
N GLY A 153 -3.71 -13.69 -2.72
CA GLY A 153 -3.63 -14.29 -4.06
C GLY A 153 -4.64 -15.40 -4.33
N ASN A 154 -5.14 -16.10 -3.31
CA ASN A 154 -6.10 -17.21 -3.45
C ASN A 154 -7.36 -17.04 -2.58
N GLY A 155 -7.83 -15.81 -2.37
CA GLY A 155 -8.99 -15.58 -1.52
C GLY A 155 -9.35 -14.11 -1.34
N PRO A 156 -10.44 -13.82 -0.60
CA PRO A 156 -10.79 -12.46 -0.23
C PRO A 156 -9.66 -11.82 0.60
N ALA A 157 -9.71 -10.50 0.71
CA ALA A 157 -8.88 -9.77 1.68
C ALA A 157 -9.02 -10.41 3.07
N THR A 158 -7.90 -10.54 3.78
CA THR A 158 -7.88 -11.10 5.14
C THR A 158 -8.09 -9.99 6.15
N SER A 159 -8.82 -10.29 7.23
CA SER A 159 -8.98 -9.33 8.33
C SER A 159 -7.73 -9.23 9.19
N ILE A 160 -6.89 -10.26 9.22
CA ILE A 160 -5.64 -10.31 10.00
C ILE A 160 -4.49 -9.73 9.19
N LEU A 161 -3.70 -8.84 9.80
CA LEU A 161 -2.55 -8.21 9.15
C LEU A 161 -1.54 -9.27 8.70
N GLN A 162 -1.14 -9.20 7.43
CA GLN A 162 -0.16 -10.11 6.83
C GLN A 162 1.19 -9.42 6.65
N GLU A 163 2.25 -10.21 6.62
CA GLU A 163 3.58 -9.82 6.15
C GLU A 163 4.09 -10.79 5.08
N VAL A 164 4.92 -10.29 4.16
CA VAL A 164 5.68 -11.09 3.20
C VAL A 164 7.05 -10.48 2.98
N LYS A 165 8.07 -11.33 2.81
CA LYS A 165 9.41 -10.90 2.40
C LYS A 165 9.49 -10.88 0.89
N VAL A 166 9.97 -9.78 0.32
CA VAL A 166 10.19 -9.61 -1.12
C VAL A 166 11.54 -8.97 -1.39
N PRO A 167 12.34 -9.47 -2.33
CA PRO A 167 13.61 -8.85 -2.70
C PRO A 167 13.37 -7.60 -3.56
N VAL A 168 14.23 -6.59 -3.42
CA VAL A 168 14.38 -5.56 -4.46
C VAL A 168 14.70 -6.26 -5.77
N TYR A 169 13.89 -5.98 -6.78
CA TYR A 169 14.01 -6.60 -8.08
C TYR A 169 14.82 -5.68 -9.00
N ASN A 170 15.71 -6.28 -9.79
CA ASN A 170 16.59 -5.53 -10.68
C ASN A 170 15.77 -4.54 -11.54
N PHE A 171 16.10 -3.27 -11.42
CA PHE A 171 15.29 -2.18 -11.98
C PHE A 171 15.20 -2.24 -13.51
N GLU A 172 16.31 -2.54 -14.20
CA GLU A 172 16.31 -2.63 -15.67
C GLU A 172 15.58 -3.87 -16.19
N GLN A 173 15.66 -4.98 -15.45
CA GLN A 173 14.86 -6.17 -15.76
C GLN A 173 13.37 -5.91 -15.53
N CYS A 174 13.02 -5.21 -14.44
CA CYS A 174 11.66 -4.80 -14.14
C CYS A 174 11.03 -4.03 -15.30
N LYS A 175 11.75 -3.06 -15.86
CA LYS A 175 11.30 -2.26 -17.01
C LYS A 175 11.01 -3.12 -18.24
N LYS A 176 11.86 -4.11 -18.50
CA LYS A 176 11.67 -5.06 -19.61
C LYS A 176 10.45 -5.94 -19.38
N ASP A 177 10.28 -6.47 -18.17
CA ASP A 177 9.16 -7.34 -17.83
C ASP A 177 7.82 -6.61 -17.91
N TYR A 178 7.76 -5.35 -17.46
CA TYR A 178 6.58 -4.49 -17.62
C TYR A 178 6.26 -4.23 -19.10
N ALA A 179 7.26 -3.88 -19.90
CA ALA A 179 7.07 -3.65 -21.33
C ALA A 179 6.56 -4.92 -22.04
N GLN A 180 7.10 -6.10 -21.67
CA GLN A 180 6.62 -7.39 -22.19
C GLN A 180 5.19 -7.70 -21.76
N ALA A 181 4.77 -7.24 -20.58
CA ALA A 181 3.40 -7.34 -20.10
C ALA A 181 2.44 -6.28 -20.69
N GLY A 182 2.95 -5.36 -21.53
CA GLY A 182 2.16 -4.27 -22.11
C GLY A 182 1.82 -3.15 -21.12
N ILE A 183 2.56 -3.04 -20.02
CA ILE A 183 2.41 -1.98 -19.01
C ILE A 183 3.45 -0.91 -19.27
N TYR A 184 3.01 0.34 -19.42
CA TYR A 184 3.87 1.47 -19.75
C TYR A 184 3.86 2.49 -18.63
N MET A 185 4.98 2.62 -17.93
CA MET A 185 5.15 3.68 -16.93
C MET A 185 5.97 4.82 -17.53
N THR A 186 5.56 6.06 -17.23
CA THR A 186 6.15 7.26 -17.82
C THR A 186 7.27 7.84 -16.95
N ASN A 187 7.30 7.52 -15.64
CA ASN A 187 8.37 7.93 -14.74
C ASN A 187 8.86 6.78 -13.87
N TRP A 188 9.99 6.19 -14.28
CA TRP A 188 10.61 5.07 -13.58
C TRP A 188 11.43 5.50 -12.36
N ASN A 189 12.00 6.71 -12.38
CA ASN A 189 12.94 7.17 -11.35
C ASN A 189 12.27 7.49 -10.01
N THR A 190 10.94 7.51 -9.96
CA THR A 190 10.13 7.71 -8.75
C THR A 190 9.55 6.40 -8.21
N GLN A 191 10.05 5.26 -8.69
CA GLN A 191 9.48 3.95 -8.40
C GLN A 191 10.58 2.96 -8.01
N LEU A 192 10.15 1.95 -7.27
CA LEU A 192 10.96 0.82 -6.86
C LEU A 192 10.26 -0.46 -7.29
N CYS A 193 11.05 -1.42 -7.72
CA CYS A 193 10.58 -2.75 -8.08
C CYS A 193 10.98 -3.75 -7.00
N ALA A 194 10.05 -4.59 -6.55
CA ALA A 194 10.35 -5.70 -5.65
C ALA A 194 9.43 -6.88 -5.94
N GLY A 195 9.94 -8.08 -5.66
CA GLY A 195 9.23 -9.32 -5.90
C GLY A 195 10.12 -10.41 -6.47
N TYR A 196 9.61 -11.63 -6.46
CA TYR A 196 10.32 -12.76 -7.03
C TYR A 196 10.02 -12.88 -8.53
N PRO A 197 11.04 -13.09 -9.38
CA PRO A 197 10.80 -13.45 -10.78
C PRO A 197 10.05 -14.79 -10.82
N LYS A 198 9.03 -14.91 -11.70
CA LYS A 198 8.35 -16.20 -11.88
C LYS A 198 9.31 -17.19 -12.50
N VAL A 199 9.72 -18.15 -11.69
CA VAL A 199 10.26 -19.41 -12.19
C VAL A 199 9.16 -20.06 -13.04
N ARG A 200 9.48 -20.43 -14.29
CA ARG A 200 8.60 -20.93 -15.38
C ARG A 200 7.69 -22.15 -15.06
N ARG A 201 7.44 -22.52 -13.79
CA ARG A 201 6.72 -23.73 -13.37
C ARG A 201 5.52 -23.54 -12.44
N ILE A 202 4.91 -22.35 -12.38
CA ILE A 202 3.63 -22.16 -11.67
C ILE A 202 2.61 -21.52 -12.62
N PRO A 203 1.37 -22.06 -12.72
CA PRO A 203 0.36 -21.60 -13.67
C PRO A 203 0.08 -20.10 -13.53
N ALA A 204 -0.22 -19.50 -14.69
CA ALA A 204 -0.29 -18.07 -14.92
C ALA A 204 -1.18 -17.32 -13.93
N LYS A 205 -0.56 -16.48 -13.07
CA LYS A 205 -1.10 -15.23 -12.50
C LYS A 205 -0.07 -14.41 -11.68
N GLY A 206 0.97 -15.04 -11.13
CA GLY A 206 1.82 -14.42 -10.10
C GLY A 206 3.04 -13.55 -10.48
N ILE A 207 3.21 -13.00 -11.70
CA ILE A 207 4.32 -12.02 -11.96
C ILE A 207 3.89 -10.57 -11.75
N LEU A 208 2.66 -10.20 -12.11
CA LEU A 208 2.24 -8.81 -12.00
C LEU A 208 2.04 -8.35 -10.53
N GLU A 209 2.11 -9.28 -9.57
CA GLU A 209 1.41 -9.12 -8.30
C GLU A 209 2.30 -8.66 -7.13
N ALA A 210 3.62 -8.57 -7.32
CA ALA A 210 4.52 -7.91 -6.36
C ALA A 210 4.77 -6.43 -6.71
N LEU A 211 4.23 -5.98 -7.83
CA LEU A 211 4.65 -4.77 -8.53
C LEU A 211 3.71 -3.57 -8.35
N TYR A 212 2.56 -3.77 -7.70
CA TYR A 212 1.59 -2.71 -7.40
C TYR A 212 1.53 -2.29 -5.91
N SER A 213 2.31 -2.94 -5.03
CA SER A 213 2.31 -2.66 -3.58
C SER A 213 3.72 -2.39 -3.04
N LEU A 214 4.42 -1.42 -3.63
CA LEU A 214 5.51 -0.72 -2.94
C LEU A 214 5.19 0.75 -2.71
N VAL A 215 3.95 1.06 -2.36
CA VAL A 215 3.67 2.26 -1.57
C VAL A 215 4.01 1.93 -0.13
N ASN A 216 5.30 2.01 0.22
CA ASN A 216 5.85 2.34 1.56
C ASN A 216 7.37 2.08 1.64
N ILE A 217 8.13 2.41 0.60
CA ILE A 217 9.55 2.75 0.78
C ILE A 217 9.67 4.22 0.42
N ILE A 218 9.44 5.04 1.44
CA ILE A 218 9.54 6.49 1.34
C ILE A 218 11.03 6.79 1.34
N SER A 219 11.60 6.97 0.14
CA SER A 219 12.46 8.11 -0.17
C SER A 219 13.08 8.00 -1.55
N LYS A 220 12.69 8.94 -2.41
CA LYS A 220 13.65 9.73 -3.15
C LYS A 220 12.96 11.06 -3.48
N TYR A 221 13.63 12.15 -3.14
CA TYR A 221 13.24 13.53 -3.41
C TYR A 221 12.13 14.10 -2.51
N TRP A 222 12.58 14.74 -1.42
CA TRP A 222 12.01 16.01 -0.98
C TRP A 222 12.79 17.14 -1.65
#